data_AF-A0A0M3JQB3-F1
#
_entry.id   AF-A0A0M3JQB3-F1
#
_cell.length_a   1.000
_cell.length_b   1.000
_cell.length_c   1.000
_cell.angle_alpha   90.00
_cell.angle_beta   90.00
_cell.angle_gamma   90.00
#
_symmetry.space_group_name_H-M   'P 1'
#
loop_
_entity.id
_entity.type
_entity.pdbx_description
1 polymer ?
#
loop_
_entity_poly.entity_id
_entity_poly.type
_entity_poly.pdbx_seq_one_letter_code
_entity_poly.pdbx_strand_id
1 'polypeptide(L)' 'MLLNQVVETEFRKVGGHLSKDEAIALLRKCLELTIYHDCVADNEFEISTIDKDGAKLGKPEMVTGNWDIAEYNCDYE' A
#
# COMPACT_ATOMS: atom_id res chain seq x y z
N MET A 1 -13.79 1.31 0.47
CA MET A 1 -14.00 2.78 0.41
C MET A 1 -12.70 3.54 0.67
N LEU A 2 -11.92 3.19 1.72
CA LEU A 2 -10.62 3.82 2.01
C LEU A 2 -9.55 3.57 0.94
N LEU A 3 -9.43 2.36 0.39
CA LEU A 3 -8.40 2.03 -0.61
C LEU A 3 -8.52 2.88 -1.89
N ASN A 4 -9.73 2.93 -2.46
CA ASN A 4 -10.01 3.74 -3.66
C ASN A 4 -9.73 5.23 -3.40
N GLN A 5 -10.12 5.72 -2.23
CA GLN A 5 -9.86 7.11 -1.85
C GLN A 5 -8.37 7.40 -1.74
N VAL A 6 -7.56 6.49 -1.17
CA VAL A 6 -6.11 6.64 -1.08
C VAL A 6 -5.49 6.67 -2.47
N VAL A 7 -5.86 5.74 -3.34
CA VAL A 7 -5.37 5.68 -4.73
C VAL A 7 -5.72 6.97 -5.47
N GLU A 8 -6.97 7.40 -5.44
CA GLU A 8 -7.40 8.63 -6.11
C GLU A 8 -6.70 9.87 -5.56
N THR A 9 -6.54 9.96 -4.24
CA THR A 9 -5.91 11.11 -3.59
C THR A 9 -4.44 11.22 -3.99
N GLU A 10 -3.67 10.13 -3.89
CA GLU A 10 -2.26 10.14 -4.25
C GLU A 10 -2.06 10.32 -5.77
N PHE A 11 -2.91 9.72 -6.60
CA PHE A 11 -2.89 9.90 -8.06
C PHE A 11 -3.17 11.36 -8.47
N ARG A 12 -4.12 12.02 -7.81
CA ARG A 12 -4.42 13.44 -8.08
C ARG A 12 -3.29 14.37 -7.64
N LYS A 13 -2.63 14.08 -6.51
CA LYS A 13 -1.50 14.88 -6.01
C LYS A 13 -0.34 14.96 -7.00
N VAL A 14 -0.06 13.87 -7.72
CA VAL A 14 1.01 13.80 -8.73
C VAL A 14 0.55 14.26 -10.13
N GLY A 15 -0.63 14.87 -10.25
CA GLY A 15 -1.13 15.37 -11.54
C GLY A 15 -1.57 14.28 -12.52
N GLY A 16 -2.01 13.13 -12.00
CA GLY A 16 -2.55 12.02 -12.79
C GLY A 16 -1.51 11.18 -13.53
N HIS A 17 -0.24 11.27 -13.13
CA HIS A 17 0.85 10.46 -13.67
C HIS A 17 1.75 10.00 -12.54
N LEU A 18 1.99 8.69 -12.43
CA LEU A 18 2.90 8.11 -11.44
C LEU A 18 4.17 7.65 -12.14
N SER A 19 5.32 8.02 -11.59
CA SER A 19 6.56 7.29 -11.86
C SER A 19 6.47 5.87 -11.29
N LYS A 20 7.39 5.00 -11.73
CA LYS A 20 7.49 3.63 -11.24
C LYS A 20 7.59 3.58 -9.71
N ASP A 21 8.44 4.42 -9.13
CA ASP A 21 8.70 4.42 -7.69
C ASP A 21 7.49 4.95 -6.91
N GLU A 22 6.80 5.97 -7.41
CA GLU A 22 5.57 6.48 -6.82
C GLU A 22 4.44 5.45 -6.87
N ALA A 23 4.31 4.71 -7.98
CA ALA A 23 3.32 3.64 -8.11
C ALA A 23 3.60 2.50 -7.13
N ILE A 24 4.86 2.09 -6.97
CA ILE A 24 5.27 1.08 -5.99
C ILE A 24 4.98 1.56 -4.57
N ALA A 25 5.34 2.80 -4.24
CA ALA A 25 5.08 3.38 -2.92
C ALA A 25 3.57 3.45 -2.61
N LEU A 26 2.74 3.82 -3.59
CA LEU A 26 1.29 3.81 -3.46
C LEU A 26 0.75 2.40 -3.23
N LEU A 27 1.21 1.41 -3.99
CA LEU A 27 0.83 0.00 -3.80
C LEU A 27 1.19 -0.51 -2.41
N ARG A 28 2.39 -0.19 -1.91
CA ARG A 28 2.80 -0.56 -0.54
C ARG A 28 1.86 0.03 0.51
N LYS A 29 1.51 1.31 0.39
CA LYS A 29 0.54 1.99 1.28
C LYS A 29 -0.84 1.32 1.24
N CYS A 30 -1.28 0.91 0.06
CA CYS A 30 -2.54 0.19 -0.11
C CYS A 30 -2.50 -1.20 0.55
N LEU A 31 -1.42 -1.96 0.37
CA LEU A 31 -1.24 -3.28 0.99
C LEU A 31 -1.19 -3.19 2.52
N GLU A 32 -0.49 -2.20 3.06
CA GLU A 32 -0.47 -1.93 4.49
C GLU A 32 -1.86 -1.65 5.06
N LEU A 33 -2.68 -0.84 4.37
CA LEU A 33 -4.08 -0.63 4.77
C LEU A 33 -4.93 -1.90 4.69
N THR A 34 -4.69 -2.75 3.70
CA THR A 34 -5.37 -4.04 3.60
C THR A 34 -5.06 -4.92 4.80
N ILE A 35 -3.79 -4.98 5.24
CA ILE A 35 -3.38 -5.75 6.42
C ILE A 35 -4.13 -5.29 7.69
N TYR A 36 -4.40 -3.99 7.85
CA TYR A 36 -5.14 -3.50 9.01
C TYR A 36 -6.65 -3.81 9.00
N HIS A 37 -7.24 -4.04 7.83
CA HIS A 37 -8.70 -4.12 7.69
C HIS A 37 -9.22 -5.47 7.20
N ASP A 38 -8.35 -6.32 6.65
CA ASP A 38 -8.70 -7.63 6.12
C ASP A 38 -8.08 -8.74 6.96
N CYS A 39 -8.92 -9.50 7.66
CA CYS A 39 -8.49 -10.59 8.53
C CYS A 39 -7.86 -11.79 7.80
N VAL A 40 -7.97 -11.86 6.47
CA VAL A 40 -7.34 -12.93 5.67
C VAL A 40 -6.12 -12.45 4.89
N ALA A 41 -5.74 -11.18 5.03
CA ALA A 41 -4.51 -10.66 4.43
C ALA A 41 -3.29 -11.08 5.25
N ASP A 42 -2.25 -11.52 4.55
CA ASP A 42 -0.95 -11.81 5.13
C ASP A 42 -0.04 -10.57 5.02
N ASN A 43 0.96 -10.49 5.90
CA ASN A 43 1.85 -9.34 5.99
C ASN A 43 3.11 -9.46 5.11
N GLU A 44 3.25 -10.57 4.39
CA GLU A 44 4.28 -10.81 3.38
C GLU A 44 3.69 -10.73 1.96
N PHE A 45 4.34 -9.98 1.06
CA PHE A 45 3.90 -9.80 -0.31
C PHE A 45 5.05 -9.56 -1.29
N GLU A 46 4.77 -9.70 -2.59
CA GLU A 46 5.71 -9.41 -3.67
C GLU A 46 5.11 -8.40 -4.65
N ILE A 47 5.90 -7.41 -5.07
CA ILE A 47 5.49 -6.46 -6.12
C ILE A 47 6.30 -6.73 -7.38
N SER A 48 5.65 -7.33 -8.38
CA SER A 48 6.23 -7.57 -9.70
C SER A 48 5.95 -6.41 -10.65
N THR A 49 6.90 -6.11 -11.54
CA THR A 49 6.79 -4.98 -12.49
C THR A 49 6.88 -5.49 -13.92
N ILE A 50 6.00 -4.98 -14.79
CA ILE A 50 6.03 -5.27 -16.22
C ILE A 50 6.35 -3.96 -16.95
N ASP A 51 7.42 -3.96 -17.71
CA ASP A 51 7.82 -2.83 -18.55
C ASP A 51 8.16 -3.31 -19.98
N LYS A 52 8.65 -2.38 -20.81
CA LYS A 52 9.06 -2.67 -22.19
C LYS A 52 10.14 -3.76 -22.32
N ASP A 53 10.90 -4.02 -21.26
CA ASP A 53 11.98 -5.02 -21.24
C ASP A 53 11.47 -6.39 -20.74
N GLY A 54 10.20 -6.47 -20.31
CA GLY A 54 9.53 -7.70 -19.87
C GLY A 54 9.05 -7.66 -18.43
N ALA A 55 8.73 -8.84 -17.89
CA ALA A 55 8.31 -9.00 -16.50
C ALA A 55 9.52 -9.18 -15.58
N LYS A 56 9.59 -8.37 -14.53
CA LYS A 56 10.57 -8.46 -13.45
C LYS A 56 9.84 -8.81 -12.17
N LEU A 57 10.08 -10.02 -11.66
CA LEU A 57 9.47 -10.48 -10.41
C LEU A 57 10.05 -9.71 -9.23
N GLY A 58 9.16 -9.36 -8.29
CA GLY A 58 9.55 -8.79 -7.01
C GLY A 58 10.30 -9.78 -6.13
N LYS A 59 10.73 -9.32 -4.97
CA LYS A 59 11.15 -10.20 -3.87
C LYS A 59 10.08 -10.15 -2.79
N PRO A 60 10.00 -11.18 -1.93
CA PRO A 60 9.16 -11.11 -0.74
C PRO A 60 9.56 -9.93 0.14
N GLU A 61 8.57 -9.17 0.55
CA GLU A 61 8.69 -8.03 1.45
C GLU A 61 7.65 -8.15 2.55
N MET A 62 8.04 -7.81 3.78
CA MET A 62 7.18 -7.89 4.95
C MET A 62 6.82 -6.49 5.45
N VAL A 63 5.55 -6.27 5.78
CA VAL A 63 5.08 -5.07 6.47
C VAL A 63 4.76 -5.43 7.91
N THR A 64 5.47 -4.83 8.85
CA THR A 64 5.21 -4.98 10.30
C THR A 64 4.02 -4.15 10.77
N GLY A 65 3.67 -3.12 10.00
CA GLY A 65 2.67 -2.12 10.34
C GLY A 65 3.13 -1.15 11.44
N ASN A 66 2.45 -0.02 11.54
CA ASN A 66 2.53 0.94 12.63
C ASN A 66 1.36 0.71 13.60
N TRP A 67 1.66 0.13 14.76
CA TRP A 67 0.68 -0.15 15.81
C TRP A 67 0.49 0.99 16.81
N ASP A 68 1.22 2.10 16.67
CA ASP A 68 1.00 3.31 17.47
C ASP A 68 -0.42 3.87 17.24
N ILE A 69 -1.05 3.52 16.11
CA ILE A 69 -2.47 3.83 15.83
C ILE A 69 -3.43 3.20 16.84
N ALA A 70 -3.04 2.11 17.51
CA ALA A 70 -3.84 1.47 18.54
C ALA A 70 -3.94 2.36 19.79
N GLU A 71 -2.92 3.18 20.07
CA GLU A 71 -2.93 4.11 21.20
C GLU A 71 -3.93 5.27 20.98
N TYR A 72 -4.11 5.72 19.73
CA TYR A 72 -5.08 6.76 19.38
C TYR A 72 -6.55 6.30 19.46
N ASN A 73 -6.82 5.00 19.29
CA ASN A 73 -8.18 4.46 19.35
C ASN A 73 -8.61 4.07 20.77
N CYS A 74 -7.77 4.26 21.79
CA CYS A 74 -8.13 4.00 23.19
C CYS A 74 -8.82 5.18 23.88
N ASP A 75 -9.01 6.33 23.21
CA ASP A 75 -9.79 7.48 23.70
C ASP A 75 -11.32 7.28 23.51
N TYR A 76 -11.82 6.07 23.77
CA TYR A 76 -13.26 5.84 23.96
C TYR A 76 -13.63 6.28 25.38
N GLU A 77 -14.14 7.51 25.52
CA GLU A 77 -15.09 7.83 26.60
C GLU A 77 -16.45 7.16 26.34
#